data_AF-A0A7N5JBT9-F1
#
_entry.id   AF-A0A7N5JBT9-F1
#
_cell.length_a   1.000
_cell.length_b   1.000
_cell.length_c   1.000
_cell.angle_alpha   90.00
_cell.angle_beta   90.00
_cell.angle_gamma   90.00
#
_symmetry.space_group_name_H-M   'P 1'
#
loop_
_entity.id
_entity.type
_entity.pdbx_description
1 polymer ?
#
loop_
_entity_poly.entity_id
_entity_poly.type
_entity_poly.pdbx_seq_one_letter_code
_entity_poly.pdbx_strand_id
1 'polypeptide(L)'
;MNKKMVGRKLIRLSQLKEKMASEKLEEVDWVTFGVILKKITPQSCNSGKTFSIWRLNDLRDLTRYVSLFLFGEVHKELWKTEQGTVIGLLNANPMKPKDGSEEVCLSIDHPQKILIMGEALDLGTCKAKKKNGQPCTQTVNLNDCEYCQYHIQAQYKKLSARRADLQSTFSGGRIPKRFARKGTSLRERLCQDGFHYGGVSSASYAASM
;
A
#
# COMPACT_ATOMS: atom_id res chain seq x y z
N MET A 1 5.29 -8.77 -24.81
CA MET A 1 4.88 -9.21 -23.46
C MET A 1 4.22 -10.59 -23.47
N ASN A 2 3.19 -10.82 -24.29
CA ASN A 2 2.43 -12.10 -24.32
C ASN A 2 3.31 -13.36 -24.41
N LYS A 3 4.29 -13.42 -25.31
CA LYS A 3 5.19 -14.60 -25.43
C LYS A 3 5.97 -14.94 -24.15
N LYS A 4 6.29 -13.95 -23.30
CA LYS A 4 6.98 -14.15 -22.01
C LYS A 4 6.02 -14.49 -20.86
N MET A 5 4.71 -14.35 -21.05
CA MET A 5 3.69 -14.56 -20.00
C MET A 5 2.84 -15.80 -20.24
N VAL A 6 2.78 -16.30 -21.48
CA VAL A 6 2.06 -17.54 -21.82
C VAL A 6 2.62 -18.71 -21.03
N GLY A 7 1.73 -19.46 -20.36
CA GLY A 7 2.08 -20.62 -19.56
C GLY A 7 2.62 -20.31 -18.16
N ARG A 8 2.77 -19.03 -17.78
CA ARG A 8 3.32 -18.61 -16.49
C ARG A 8 2.25 -18.17 -15.51
N LYS A 9 2.40 -18.56 -14.24
CA LYS A 9 1.53 -18.12 -13.14
C LYS A 9 1.96 -16.72 -12.68
N LEU A 10 1.07 -15.75 -12.82
CA LEU A 10 1.30 -14.42 -12.25
C LEU A 10 1.08 -14.48 -10.73
N ILE A 11 2.14 -14.17 -9.97
CA ILE A 11 2.11 -14.07 -8.51
C ILE A 11 2.38 -12.61 -8.14
N ARG A 12 1.54 -12.02 -7.29
CA ARG A 12 1.75 -10.66 -6.80
C ARG A 12 2.84 -10.64 -5.71
N LEU A 13 3.60 -9.53 -5.63
CA LEU A 13 4.62 -9.37 -4.59
C LEU A 13 4.04 -9.50 -3.18
N SER A 14 2.82 -9.01 -2.95
CA SER A 14 2.14 -9.13 -1.66
C SER A 14 1.87 -10.57 -1.24
N GLN A 15 1.54 -11.44 -2.20
CA GLN A 15 1.23 -12.86 -1.96
C GLN A 15 2.48 -13.74 -1.92
N LEU A 16 3.63 -13.20 -2.31
CA LEU A 16 4.84 -13.98 -2.50
C LEU A 16 5.20 -14.73 -1.22
N LYS A 17 5.27 -14.03 -0.07
CA LYS A 17 5.59 -14.61 1.24
C LYS A 17 4.73 -15.84 1.58
N GLU A 18 3.42 -15.72 1.42
CA GLU A 18 2.46 -16.80 1.70
C GLU A 18 2.67 -17.96 0.72
N LYS A 19 2.87 -17.67 -0.56
CA LYS A 19 3.15 -18.69 -1.59
C LYS A 19 4.48 -19.41 -1.38
N MET A 20 5.52 -18.74 -0.87
CA MET A 20 6.79 -19.41 -0.53
C MET A 20 6.64 -20.40 0.63
N ALA A 21 5.69 -20.14 1.54
CA ALA A 21 5.46 -21.00 2.70
C ALA A 21 4.55 -22.19 2.38
N SER A 22 3.56 -22.00 1.51
CA SER A 22 2.54 -23.02 1.21
C SER A 22 2.84 -23.88 -0.02
N GLU A 23 3.51 -23.34 -1.04
CA GLU A 23 3.74 -24.01 -2.33
C GLU A 23 5.24 -24.17 -2.59
N LYS A 24 5.63 -25.28 -3.25
CA LYS A 24 6.96 -25.39 -3.85
C LYS A 24 7.01 -24.54 -5.11
N LEU A 25 7.45 -23.29 -4.95
CA LEU A 25 7.61 -22.34 -6.06
C LEU A 25 8.60 -22.80 -7.14
N GLU A 26 9.41 -23.82 -6.87
CA GLU A 26 10.34 -24.44 -7.82
C GLU A 26 9.62 -25.25 -8.92
N GLU A 27 8.41 -25.76 -8.64
CA GLU A 27 7.64 -26.60 -9.57
C GLU A 27 6.72 -25.78 -10.48
N VAL A 28 6.62 -24.46 -10.26
CA VAL A 28 5.71 -23.56 -10.98
C VAL A 28 6.52 -22.53 -11.76
N ASP A 29 6.26 -22.39 -13.06
CA ASP A 29 6.80 -21.26 -13.83
C ASP A 29 6.01 -20.00 -13.45
N TRP A 30 6.61 -19.10 -12.68
CA TRP A 30 5.95 -17.93 -12.12
C TRP A 30 6.64 -16.61 -12.51
N VAL A 31 5.81 -15.56 -12.53
CA VAL A 31 6.24 -14.19 -12.81
C VAL A 31 5.63 -13.23 -11.80
N THR A 32 6.41 -12.26 -11.36
CA THR A 32 5.93 -11.12 -10.57
C THR A 32 6.38 -9.82 -11.21
N PHE A 33 5.73 -8.72 -10.84
CA PHE A 33 6.10 -7.38 -11.27
C PHE A 33 6.33 -6.49 -10.07
N GLY A 34 7.29 -5.59 -10.21
CA GLY A 34 7.60 -4.60 -9.19
C GLY A 34 8.35 -3.41 -9.76
N VAL A 35 8.33 -2.32 -9.01
CA VAL A 35 9.06 -1.10 -9.29
C VAL A 35 10.27 -1.04 -8.36
N ILE A 36 11.42 -0.64 -8.91
CA ILE A 36 12.63 -0.43 -8.13
C ILE A 36 12.46 0.84 -7.28
N LEU A 37 12.13 0.68 -6.00
CA LEU A 37 11.93 1.79 -5.07
C LEU A 37 13.22 2.30 -4.46
N LYS A 38 14.19 1.42 -4.21
CA LYS A 38 15.48 1.80 -3.64
C LYS A 38 16.54 0.84 -4.12
N LYS A 39 17.74 1.37 -4.35
CA LYS A 39 18.93 0.59 -4.70
C LYS A 39 19.98 0.74 -3.63
N ILE A 40 20.66 -0.34 -3.31
CA ILE A 40 21.79 -0.37 -2.38
C ILE A 40 22.89 -1.20 -3.05
N THR A 41 24.12 -0.70 -3.09
CA THR A 41 25.26 -1.41 -3.69
C THR A 41 26.34 -1.65 -2.65
N PRO A 42 26.12 -2.58 -1.70
CA PRO A 42 27.11 -2.89 -0.70
C PRO A 42 28.28 -3.70 -1.29
N GLN A 43 29.41 -3.65 -0.59
CA GLN A 43 30.51 -4.59 -0.78
C GLN A 43 30.36 -5.75 0.20
N SER A 44 30.53 -6.98 -0.29
CA SER A 44 30.49 -8.17 0.57
C SER A 44 31.69 -8.18 1.51
N CYS A 45 31.44 -8.21 2.81
CA CYS A 45 32.49 -8.29 3.83
C CYS A 45 33.31 -9.59 3.72
N ASN A 46 32.69 -10.68 3.26
CA ASN A 46 33.33 -12.01 3.26
C ASN A 46 34.14 -12.28 2.00
N SER A 47 33.77 -11.68 0.86
CA SER A 47 34.36 -12.00 -0.45
C SER A 47 34.95 -10.80 -1.18
N GLY A 48 34.76 -9.57 -0.67
CA GLY A 48 35.13 -8.33 -1.35
C GLY A 48 34.32 -8.03 -2.62
N LYS A 49 33.46 -8.96 -3.07
CA LYS A 49 32.67 -8.79 -4.29
C LYS A 49 31.53 -7.80 -4.07
N THR A 50 31.33 -6.90 -5.03
CA THR A 50 30.19 -5.99 -5.07
C THR A 50 28.93 -6.72 -5.48
N PHE A 51 27.81 -6.37 -4.85
CA PHE A 51 26.49 -6.85 -5.26
C PHE A 51 25.49 -5.71 -5.15
N SER A 52 24.31 -5.89 -5.75
CA SER A 52 23.23 -4.90 -5.65
C SER A 52 22.02 -5.50 -4.97
N ILE A 53 21.36 -4.68 -4.16
CA ILE A 53 20.08 -5.00 -3.54
C ILE A 53 19.07 -4.00 -4.08
N TRP A 54 18.00 -4.50 -4.68
CA TRP A 54 16.85 -3.71 -5.12
C TRP A 54 15.68 -3.96 -4.20
N ARG A 55 15.14 -2.90 -3.60
CA ARG A 55 13.89 -2.95 -2.86
C ARG A 55 12.75 -2.73 -3.84
N LEU A 56 11.91 -3.74 -4.01
CA LEU A 56 10.82 -3.78 -4.96
C LEU A 56 9.47 -3.65 -4.26
N ASN A 57 8.51 -3.03 -4.95
CA ASN A 57 7.11 -2.94 -4.54
C ASN A 57 6.21 -2.85 -5.78
N ASP A 58 4.97 -3.33 -5.71
CA ASP A 58 4.03 -3.36 -6.84
C ASP A 58 3.15 -2.09 -6.93
N LEU A 59 3.41 -1.07 -6.11
CA LEU A 59 2.63 0.17 -5.99
C LEU A 59 1.15 -0.04 -5.63
N ARG A 60 0.79 -1.23 -5.14
CA ARG A 60 -0.54 -1.54 -4.61
C ARG A 60 -0.49 -1.57 -3.09
N ASP A 61 0.31 -2.49 -2.55
CA ASP A 61 0.50 -2.62 -1.11
C ASP A 61 1.86 -2.05 -0.72
N LEU A 62 1.88 -0.76 -0.38
CA LEU A 62 3.08 -0.02 0.02
C LEU A 62 3.61 -0.43 1.42
N THR A 63 3.03 -1.45 2.06
CA THR A 63 3.54 -2.00 3.33
C THR A 63 4.46 -3.19 3.12
N ARG A 64 4.27 -3.96 2.04
CA ARG A 64 5.03 -5.18 1.75
C ARG A 64 6.14 -4.88 0.74
N TYR A 65 7.37 -5.25 1.07
CA TYR A 65 8.53 -5.04 0.21
C TYR A 65 9.24 -6.36 -0.03
N VAL A 66 9.85 -6.47 -1.21
CA VAL A 66 10.69 -7.61 -1.58
C VAL A 66 12.09 -7.10 -1.88
N SER A 67 13.09 -7.73 -1.28
CA SER A 67 14.49 -7.40 -1.46
C SER A 67 15.10 -8.38 -2.47
N LEU A 68 15.45 -7.88 -3.65
CA LEU A 68 16.08 -8.65 -4.71
C LEU A 68 17.59 -8.45 -4.69
N PHE A 69 18.33 -9.54 -4.55
CA PHE A 69 19.77 -9.59 -4.54
C PHE A 69 20.31 -9.96 -5.93
N LEU A 70 21.16 -9.10 -6.46
CA LEU A 70 21.84 -9.28 -7.75
C LEU A 70 23.31 -9.54 -7.47
N PHE A 71 23.78 -10.72 -7.88
CA PHE A 71 25.17 -11.16 -7.70
C PHE A 71 25.87 -11.32 -9.05
N GLY A 72 27.20 -11.31 -9.05
CA GLY A 72 28.01 -11.73 -10.20
C GLY A 72 27.66 -11.00 -11.51
N GLU A 73 27.32 -11.76 -12.55
CA GLU A 73 27.00 -11.24 -13.88
C GLU A 73 25.71 -10.40 -13.88
N VAL A 74 24.68 -10.85 -13.15
CA VAL A 74 23.41 -10.11 -13.00
C VAL A 74 23.67 -8.72 -12.43
N HIS A 75 24.55 -8.61 -11.43
CA HIS A 75 24.97 -7.32 -10.89
C HIS A 75 25.65 -6.47 -11.97
N LYS A 76 26.68 -7.00 -12.64
CA LYS A 76 27.47 -6.25 -13.64
C LYS A 76 26.62 -5.69 -14.78
N GLU A 77 25.63 -6.44 -15.24
CA GLU A 77 24.76 -6.02 -16.35
C GLU A 77 23.70 -5.02 -15.91
N LEU A 78 23.05 -5.25 -14.77
CA LEU A 78 21.81 -4.56 -14.43
C LEU A 78 21.97 -3.47 -13.36
N TRP A 79 23.09 -3.37 -12.64
CA TRP A 79 23.21 -2.44 -11.50
C TRP A 79 22.98 -0.96 -11.85
N LYS A 80 23.18 -0.55 -13.11
CA LYS A 80 22.96 0.83 -13.57
C LYS A 80 21.50 1.17 -13.83
N THR A 81 20.59 0.20 -13.81
CA THR A 81 19.14 0.40 -14.03
C THR A 81 18.58 1.47 -13.09
N GLU A 82 17.78 2.39 -13.60
CA GLU A 82 17.31 3.55 -12.84
C GLU A 82 16.30 3.19 -11.75
N GLN A 83 16.28 3.98 -10.67
CA GLN A 83 15.23 3.90 -9.66
C GLN A 83 13.91 4.36 -10.28
N GLY A 84 12.80 3.69 -9.97
CA GLY A 84 11.50 3.94 -10.62
C GLY A 84 11.26 3.07 -11.85
N THR A 85 12.22 2.23 -12.24
CA THR A 85 12.01 1.26 -13.32
C THR A 85 11.04 0.15 -12.90
N VAL A 86 10.05 -0.13 -13.73
CA VAL A 86 9.17 -1.29 -13.67
C VAL A 86 9.91 -2.50 -14.23
N ILE A 87 9.99 -3.55 -13.42
CA ILE A 87 10.61 -4.82 -13.78
C ILE A 87 9.63 -5.98 -13.61
N GLY A 88 9.69 -6.92 -14.56
CA GLY A 88 9.16 -8.26 -14.42
C GLY A 88 10.26 -9.17 -13.90
N LEU A 89 9.96 -9.95 -12.89
CA LEU A 89 10.86 -10.92 -12.27
C LEU A 89 10.30 -12.32 -12.51
N LEU A 90 11.13 -13.20 -13.07
CA LEU A 90 10.74 -14.55 -13.46
C LEU A 90 11.54 -15.57 -12.64
N ASN A 91 10.86 -16.58 -12.09
CA ASN A 91 11.47 -17.73 -11.41
C ASN A 91 12.69 -17.38 -10.54
N ALA A 92 12.50 -16.44 -9.63
CA ALA A 92 13.55 -16.01 -8.71
C ALA A 92 13.75 -17.03 -7.59
N ASN A 93 14.99 -17.14 -7.11
CA ASN A 93 15.37 -18.10 -6.11
C ASN A 93 15.14 -17.53 -4.70
N PRO A 94 14.37 -18.22 -3.83
CA PRO A 94 14.23 -17.86 -2.42
C PRO A 94 15.59 -17.72 -1.73
N MET A 95 15.74 -16.69 -0.90
CA MET A 95 16.86 -16.60 0.03
C MET A 95 16.35 -16.61 1.46
N LYS A 96 17.17 -17.12 2.38
CA LYS A 96 16.89 -16.99 3.80
C LYS A 96 16.79 -15.50 4.16
N PRO A 97 15.73 -15.08 4.88
CA PRO A 97 15.63 -13.71 5.35
C PRO A 97 16.80 -13.42 6.29
N LYS A 98 17.20 -12.16 6.36
CA LYS A 98 18.22 -11.74 7.34
C LYS A 98 17.60 -11.85 8.74
N ASP A 99 18.39 -12.32 9.71
CA ASP A 99 17.91 -12.58 11.08
C ASP A 99 17.12 -11.39 11.64
N GLY A 100 15.86 -11.65 12.02
CA GLY A 100 14.93 -10.65 12.56
C GLY A 100 14.15 -9.81 11.55
N SER A 101 14.27 -10.07 10.24
CA SER A 101 13.48 -9.38 9.20
C SER A 101 12.42 -10.30 8.59
N GLU A 102 11.18 -9.81 8.54
CA GLU A 102 10.04 -10.47 7.88
C GLU A 102 9.96 -10.16 6.37
N GLU A 103 10.98 -9.47 5.83
CA GLU A 103 11.07 -9.09 4.42
C GLU A 103 11.43 -10.30 3.55
N VAL A 104 10.77 -10.43 2.40
CA VAL A 104 11.05 -11.52 1.46
C VAL A 104 12.33 -11.20 0.70
N CYS A 105 13.31 -12.10 0.77
CA CYS A 105 14.58 -11.99 0.05
C CYS A 105 14.59 -12.95 -1.14
N LEU A 106 14.92 -12.44 -2.33
CA LEU A 106 15.05 -13.22 -3.56
C LEU A 106 16.42 -13.00 -4.18
N SER A 107 16.87 -13.98 -4.96
CA SER A 107 18.06 -13.88 -5.80
C SER A 107 17.77 -14.35 -7.22
N ILE A 108 18.66 -13.97 -8.14
CA ILE A 108 18.59 -14.39 -9.54
C ILE A 108 19.96 -14.94 -9.94
N ASP A 109 19.92 -16.01 -10.70
CA ASP A 109 21.03 -16.71 -11.34
C ASP A 109 21.38 -16.12 -12.72
N HIS A 110 20.38 -15.73 -13.53
CA HIS A 110 20.60 -15.26 -14.91
C HIS A 110 19.94 -13.90 -15.20
N PRO A 111 20.64 -12.95 -15.86
CA PRO A 111 20.09 -11.62 -16.21
C PRO A 111 18.75 -11.65 -16.97
N GLN A 112 18.51 -12.67 -17.81
CA GLN A 112 17.29 -12.82 -18.62
C GLN A 112 16.01 -13.06 -17.79
N LYS A 113 16.15 -13.46 -16.52
CA LYS A 113 15.05 -13.56 -15.57
C LYS A 113 14.55 -12.20 -15.06
N ILE A 114 15.24 -11.12 -15.41
CA ILE A 114 14.75 -9.75 -15.26
C ILE A 114 14.26 -9.25 -16.61
N LEU A 115 13.03 -8.76 -16.63
CA LEU A 115 12.44 -8.07 -17.77
C LEU A 115 12.26 -6.60 -17.40
N ILE A 116 13.06 -5.72 -17.99
CA ILE A 116 12.84 -4.27 -17.88
C ILE A 116 11.63 -3.90 -18.75
N MET A 117 10.64 -3.23 -18.16
CA MET A 117 9.40 -2.84 -18.86
C MET A 117 9.33 -1.35 -19.19
N GLY A 118 9.93 -0.50 -18.37
CA GLY A 118 9.89 0.97 -18.53
C GLY A 118 9.89 1.68 -17.18
N GLU A 119 9.48 2.94 -17.17
CA GLU A 119 9.43 3.78 -15.96
C GLU A 119 8.03 3.80 -15.34
N ALA A 120 7.96 3.85 -14.01
CA ALA A 120 6.71 3.96 -13.27
C ALA A 120 6.28 5.42 -13.15
N LEU A 121 5.39 5.86 -14.05
CA LEU A 121 4.86 7.24 -14.07
C LEU A 121 4.09 7.59 -12.78
N ASP A 122 3.43 6.60 -12.18
CA ASP A 122 2.61 6.81 -10.99
C ASP A 122 3.41 6.74 -9.67
N LEU A 123 4.72 6.49 -9.73
CA LEU A 123 5.57 6.50 -8.55
C LEU A 123 5.76 7.93 -8.05
N GLY A 124 5.17 8.25 -6.90
CA GLY A 124 5.25 9.58 -6.31
C GLY A 124 5.56 9.59 -4.82
N THR A 125 5.55 10.79 -4.25
CA THR A 125 5.68 11.03 -2.81
C THR A 125 4.41 11.67 -2.27
N CYS A 126 4.09 11.37 -1.02
CA CYS A 126 2.87 11.84 -0.37
C CYS A 126 2.82 13.37 -0.30
N LYS A 127 1.73 13.97 -0.80
CA LYS A 127 1.52 15.42 -0.88
C LYS A 127 1.31 16.12 0.47
N ALA A 128 1.05 15.36 1.53
CA ALA A 128 0.85 15.93 2.87
C ALA A 128 2.15 16.43 3.51
N LYS A 129 2.01 17.32 4.49
CA LYS A 129 3.09 17.78 5.37
C LYS A 129 3.02 17.03 6.70
N LYS A 130 4.19 16.68 7.22
CA LYS A 130 4.38 16.15 8.58
C LYS A 130 4.00 17.22 9.60
N LYS A 131 3.80 16.82 10.86
CA LYS A 131 3.48 17.74 11.97
C LYS A 131 4.55 18.81 12.20
N ASN A 132 5.80 18.53 11.84
CA ASN A 132 6.92 19.46 11.91
C ASN A 132 6.99 20.44 10.72
N GLY A 133 5.99 20.45 9.82
CA GLY A 133 5.94 21.32 8.66
C GLY A 133 6.70 20.83 7.42
N GLN A 134 7.56 19.81 7.55
CA GLN A 134 8.30 19.24 6.42
C GLN A 134 7.41 18.39 5.51
N PRO A 135 7.74 18.26 4.20
CA PRO A 135 7.00 17.38 3.30
C PRO A 135 7.10 15.91 3.73
N CYS A 136 6.04 15.14 3.47
CA CYS A 136 6.07 13.71 3.70
C CYS A 136 6.98 13.03 2.67
N THR A 137 7.80 12.10 3.13
CA THR A 137 8.77 11.36 2.31
C THR A 137 8.27 9.95 1.94
N GLN A 138 7.03 9.61 2.33
CA GLN A 138 6.47 8.29 2.05
C GLN A 138 6.10 8.18 0.59
N THR A 139 6.49 7.07 -0.02
CA THR A 139 6.11 6.70 -1.39
C THR A 139 4.61 6.47 -1.50
N VAL A 140 4.02 6.90 -2.61
CA VAL A 140 2.60 6.70 -2.94
C VAL A 140 2.45 6.35 -4.41
N ASN A 141 1.33 5.74 -4.74
CA ASN A 141 0.87 5.57 -6.11
C ASN A 141 -0.04 6.75 -6.46
N LEU A 142 0.40 7.65 -7.35
CA LEU A 142 -0.32 8.87 -7.71
C LEU A 142 -1.66 8.60 -8.41
N ASN A 143 -1.77 7.48 -9.14
CA ASN A 143 -3.02 7.09 -9.79
C ASN A 143 -4.08 6.61 -8.79
N ASP A 144 -3.67 5.92 -7.71
CA ASP A 144 -4.59 5.38 -6.72
C ASP A 144 -4.87 6.39 -5.58
N CYS A 145 -3.82 7.02 -5.03
CA CYS A 145 -3.95 8.02 -3.96
C CYS A 145 -2.72 8.93 -3.81
N GLU A 146 -2.91 10.25 -3.80
CA GLU A 146 -1.84 11.24 -3.57
C GLU A 146 -1.30 11.27 -2.11
N TYR A 147 -1.91 10.50 -1.20
CA TYR A 147 -1.61 10.51 0.24
C TYR A 147 -1.24 9.12 0.76
N CYS A 148 -0.23 9.05 1.64
CA CYS A 148 0.17 7.78 2.26
C CYS A 148 -0.85 7.31 3.32
N GLN A 149 -0.73 6.04 3.72
CA GLN A 149 -1.62 5.39 4.70
C GLN A 149 -1.75 6.15 6.04
N TYR A 150 -0.71 6.89 6.46
CA TYR A 150 -0.78 7.73 7.65
C TYR A 150 -1.59 9.01 7.46
N HIS A 151 -1.50 9.64 6.28
CA HIS A 151 -2.14 10.93 6.02
C HIS A 151 -3.53 10.80 5.39
N ILE A 152 -3.85 9.65 4.78
CA ILE A 152 -5.15 9.41 4.13
C ILE A 152 -6.31 9.59 5.12
N GLN A 153 -6.16 9.11 6.37
CA GLN A 153 -7.20 9.25 7.40
C GLN A 153 -7.47 10.72 7.75
N ALA A 154 -6.42 11.54 7.84
CA ALA A 154 -6.55 12.96 8.12
C ALA A 154 -7.22 13.70 6.95
N GLN A 155 -6.89 13.33 5.70
CA GLN A 155 -7.53 13.92 4.52
C GLN A 155 -8.97 13.47 4.37
N TYR A 156 -9.28 12.20 4.64
CA TYR A 156 -10.64 11.68 4.64
C TYR A 156 -11.52 12.45 5.62
N LYS A 157 -11.04 12.69 6.86
CA LYS A 157 -11.75 13.50 7.86
C LYS A 157 -11.98 14.95 7.39
N LYS A 158 -11.00 15.57 6.74
CA LYS A 158 -11.12 16.95 6.22
C LYS A 158 -12.13 17.03 5.08
N LEU A 159 -12.12 16.05 4.18
CA LEU A 159 -13.05 15.98 3.05
C LEU A 159 -14.47 15.64 3.50
N SER A 160 -14.61 14.69 4.44
CA SER A 160 -15.92 14.33 4.99
C SER A 160 -16.55 15.52 5.70
N ALA A 161 -15.79 16.32 6.46
CA ALA A 161 -16.30 17.52 7.15
C ALA A 161 -16.95 18.55 6.21
N ARG A 162 -16.58 18.53 4.93
CA ARG A 162 -17.14 19.43 3.90
C ARG A 162 -18.36 18.84 3.19
N ARG A 163 -18.68 17.56 3.42
CA ARG A 163 -19.81 16.85 2.79
C ARG A 163 -20.75 16.31 3.86
N ALA A 164 -21.92 16.95 4.01
CA ALA A 164 -22.92 16.61 5.01
C ALA A 164 -23.33 15.12 4.96
N ASP A 165 -23.42 14.54 3.77
CA ASP A 165 -23.82 13.13 3.58
C ASP A 165 -22.83 12.12 4.17
N LEU A 166 -21.55 12.48 4.27
CA LEU A 166 -20.49 11.63 4.84
C LEU A 166 -20.24 11.86 6.34
N GLN A 167 -20.94 12.83 6.96
CA GLN A 167 -20.81 13.12 8.40
C GLN A 167 -21.57 12.15 9.30
N SER A 168 -22.62 11.51 8.76
CA SER A 168 -23.50 10.62 9.52
C SER A 168 -22.83 9.30 9.91
N THR A 169 -21.89 8.79 9.11
CA THR A 169 -21.32 7.44 9.31
C THR A 169 -20.00 7.43 10.09
N PHE A 170 -19.26 8.54 10.11
CA PHE A 170 -17.91 8.59 10.70
C PHE A 170 -17.86 9.24 12.09
N SER A 171 -18.98 9.78 12.56
CA SER A 171 -19.13 10.28 13.93
C SER A 171 -19.33 9.08 14.86
N GLY A 172 -18.25 8.37 15.19
CA GLY A 172 -18.26 7.31 16.19
C GLY A 172 -19.09 7.75 17.40
N GLY A 173 -20.22 7.05 17.60
CA GLY A 173 -21.43 7.47 18.30
C GLY A 173 -21.25 8.33 19.56
N ARG A 174 -20.87 9.60 19.37
CA ARG A 174 -20.88 10.61 20.42
C ARG A 174 -22.02 11.54 20.12
N ILE A 175 -23.17 11.15 20.64
CA ILE A 175 -24.30 12.05 20.88
C ILE A 175 -23.72 13.31 21.55
N PRO A 176 -23.97 14.51 21.00
CA PRO A 176 -23.51 15.75 21.61
C PRO A 176 -23.95 15.79 23.08
N LYS A 177 -23.00 16.03 24.01
CA LYS A 177 -23.27 16.09 25.47
C LYS A 177 -24.37 17.09 25.87
N ARG A 178 -24.83 17.95 24.95
CA ARG A 178 -26.00 18.80 25.15
C ARG A 178 -27.30 18.01 25.36
N PHE A 179 -27.37 16.77 24.89
CA PHE A 179 -28.52 15.87 25.12
C PHE A 179 -28.35 14.94 26.35
N ALA A 180 -27.24 15.07 27.09
CA ALA A 180 -26.93 14.22 28.25
C ALA A 180 -27.25 14.90 29.60
N ARG A 181 -28.27 15.77 29.65
CA ARG A 181 -28.75 16.37 30.91
C ARG A 181 -30.16 15.90 31.26
N LYS A 182 -30.22 15.20 32.40
CA LYS A 182 -31.35 14.96 33.33
C LYS A 182 -32.72 14.63 32.73
N GLY A 183 -33.10 13.36 32.90
CA GLY A 183 -34.37 13.03 33.57
C GLY A 183 -35.68 13.40 32.87
N THR A 184 -35.75 13.47 31.55
CA THR A 184 -37.03 13.61 30.84
C THR A 184 -37.58 12.24 30.43
N SER A 185 -38.90 12.10 30.60
CA SER A 185 -39.65 10.86 30.37
C SER A 185 -39.62 10.45 28.89
N LEU A 186 -39.80 9.16 28.61
CA LEU A 186 -39.73 8.58 27.25
C LEU A 186 -40.70 9.26 26.27
N ARG A 187 -41.84 9.77 26.77
CA ARG A 187 -42.85 10.51 26.01
C ARG A 187 -42.36 11.89 25.57
N GLU A 188 -41.53 12.55 26.37
CA GLU A 188 -40.99 13.88 26.08
C GLU A 188 -39.88 13.81 25.01
N ARG A 189 -39.12 12.71 24.98
CA ARG A 189 -38.11 12.43 23.94
C ARG A 189 -38.70 12.16 22.56
N LEU A 190 -39.94 11.67 22.50
CA LEU A 190 -40.62 11.37 21.24
C LEU A 190 -41.33 12.60 20.66
N CYS A 191 -41.64 13.60 21.50
CA CYS A 191 -42.43 14.77 21.11
C CYS A 191 -41.64 16.07 20.96
N GLN A 192 -40.33 16.12 21.29
CA GLN A 192 -39.50 17.31 21.04
C GLN A 192 -38.51 17.12 19.89
N ASP A 193 -38.77 17.93 18.87
CA ASP A 193 -37.89 18.44 17.80
C ASP A 193 -37.25 17.41 16.87
N GLY A 194 -37.99 17.10 15.80
CA GLY A 194 -37.48 16.86 14.46
C GLY A 194 -36.49 15.71 14.33
N PHE A 195 -36.96 14.56 13.86
CA PHE A 195 -36.05 13.51 13.41
C PHE A 195 -35.31 13.97 12.15
N HIS A 196 -33.98 14.07 12.25
CA HIS A 196 -33.12 14.33 11.11
C HIS A 196 -32.80 13.02 10.40
N TYR A 197 -33.47 12.77 9.27
CA TYR A 197 -33.10 11.73 8.32
C TYR A 197 -32.82 12.37 6.96
N GLY A 198 -31.64 12.13 6.38
CA GLY A 198 -31.33 12.55 5.01
C GLY A 198 -31.26 14.07 4.74
N GLY A 199 -30.95 14.89 5.75
CA GLY A 199 -30.69 16.33 5.52
C GLY A 199 -31.92 17.22 5.36
N VAL A 200 -33.13 16.70 5.57
CA VAL A 200 -34.38 17.50 5.57
C VAL A 200 -35.03 17.41 6.95
N SER A 201 -35.35 18.55 7.55
CA SER A 201 -36.12 18.59 8.81
C SER A 201 -37.60 18.41 8.47
N SER A 202 -38.24 17.38 9.03
CA SER A 202 -39.69 17.17 8.89
C SER A 202 -40.36 17.37 10.25
N ALA A 203 -41.42 18.18 10.27
CA ALA A 203 -42.22 18.40 11.47
C ALA A 203 -43.15 17.21 11.70
N SER A 204 -43.06 16.59 12.88
CA SER A 204 -44.03 15.58 13.30
C SER A 204 -45.32 16.26 13.76
N TYR A 205 -46.39 16.16 12.97
CA TYR A 205 -47.74 16.43 13.45
C TYR A 205 -48.18 15.28 14.34
N ALA A 206 -48.16 15.48 15.66
CA ALA A 206 -48.82 14.56 16.59
C ALA A 206 -50.33 14.81 16.48
N ALA A 207 -51.08 13.83 15.95
CA ALA A 207 -52.54 13.86 15.96
C ALA A 207 -53.04 13.89 17.41
N SER A 208 -53.83 14.91 17.74
CA SER A 208 -54.44 15.11 19.06
C SER A 208 -55.50 14.03 19.35
N MET A 209 -55.46 13.47 20.56
CA MET A 209 -56.61 13.00 21.32
C MET A 209 -56.47 13.46 22.76
#